data_AF-A0A821ILM2-F1
#
_entry.id   AF-A0A821ILM2-F1
#
_cell.length_a   1.000
_cell.length_b   1.000
_cell.length_c   1.000
_cell.angle_alpha   90.00
_cell.angle_beta   90.00
_cell.angle_gamma   90.00
#
_symmetry.space_group_name_H-M   'P 1'
#
loop_
_entity.id
_entity.type
_entity.pdbx_description
1 polymer ?
#
loop_
_entity_poly.entity_id
_entity_poly.type
_entity_poly.pdbx_seq_one_letter_code
_entity_poly.pdbx_strand_id
1 'polypeptide(L)'
;EQISCQSSCLTLLTNKLGIPQEKAERACVATGFRSVQAATDWLLQRCSDDRLIRTEFIILLCPDKQLHEEIRTFNGELFRYLAKGTTLLNDRQYLRAFKLSSFFHIPDRHVHTFHKVFDSVMEQYHRLFKQLLRVVLYTTNDYLMLIPDTETKNIVQNIFDMLKQQFEKIVPTVSILPAKKLAHLTLTHGLSTLFNLPTDQRASLLQFARLYFDLDRPVNWSLRLYSREKSSMNETVYRVVSSTKETTINKCLLLKANDLFMVLDNGRIGEQENVFGE
;
A
#
# COMPACT_ATOMS: atom_id res chain seq x y z
N GLU A 1 21.32 -5.43 4.07
CA GLU A 1 21.08 -6.82 4.56
C GLU A 1 20.01 -7.60 3.78
N GLN A 2 18.97 -6.96 3.22
CA GLN A 2 17.92 -7.65 2.45
C GLN A 2 18.45 -8.49 1.27
N ILE A 3 19.39 -7.98 0.47
CA ILE A 3 19.93 -8.69 -0.72
C ILE A 3 20.60 -10.04 -0.37
N SER A 4 21.22 -10.14 0.81
CA SER A 4 21.83 -11.37 1.32
C SER A 4 20.77 -12.40 1.72
N CYS A 5 19.64 -11.95 2.27
CA CYS A 5 18.58 -12.83 2.78
C CYS A 5 17.75 -13.48 1.65
N GLN A 6 17.58 -12.80 0.51
CA GLN A 6 16.68 -13.25 -0.57
C GLN A 6 17.28 -14.34 -1.46
N SER A 7 18.54 -14.17 -1.88
CA SER A 7 19.27 -15.22 -2.62
C SER A 7 19.57 -16.41 -1.71
N SER A 8 19.79 -16.15 -0.41
CA SER A 8 19.92 -17.20 0.61
C SER A 8 18.62 -17.99 0.78
N CYS A 9 17.46 -17.33 0.79
CA CYS A 9 16.18 -18.00 1.02
C CYS A 9 15.86 -19.05 -0.06
N LEU A 10 15.87 -18.67 -1.33
CA LEU A 10 15.57 -19.58 -2.43
C LEU A 10 16.58 -20.74 -2.49
N THR A 11 17.87 -20.43 -2.39
CA THR A 11 18.94 -21.45 -2.42
C THR A 11 18.85 -22.42 -1.24
N LEU A 12 18.50 -21.96 -0.04
CA LEU A 12 18.34 -22.83 1.13
C LEU A 12 17.11 -23.74 0.98
N LEU A 13 15.97 -23.21 0.53
CA LEU A 13 14.76 -24.01 0.31
C LEU A 13 14.98 -25.10 -0.75
N THR A 14 15.61 -24.77 -1.88
CA THR A 14 15.85 -25.75 -2.96
C THR A 14 16.97 -26.72 -2.63
N ASN A 15 18.14 -26.23 -2.22
CA ASN A 15 19.35 -27.05 -2.14
C ASN A 15 19.51 -27.76 -0.80
N LYS A 16 18.92 -27.25 0.29
CA LYS A 16 19.03 -27.87 1.62
C LYS A 16 17.76 -28.59 2.05
N LEU A 17 16.58 -28.09 1.68
CA LEU A 17 15.31 -28.70 2.06
C LEU A 17 14.65 -29.49 0.92
N GLY A 18 15.25 -29.53 -0.27
CA GLY A 18 14.77 -30.34 -1.40
C GLY A 18 13.42 -29.89 -1.95
N ILE A 19 13.01 -28.64 -1.69
CA ILE A 19 11.71 -28.13 -2.12
C ILE A 19 11.77 -27.82 -3.63
N PRO A 20 10.78 -28.26 -4.43
CA PRO A 20 10.72 -27.94 -5.85
C PRO A 20 10.83 -26.43 -6.10
N GLN A 21 11.60 -26.05 -7.11
CA GLN A 21 11.94 -24.64 -7.36
C GLN A 21 10.70 -23.73 -7.40
N GLU A 22 9.64 -24.11 -8.14
CA GLU A 22 8.42 -23.30 -8.24
C GLU A 22 7.73 -23.10 -6.89
N LYS A 23 7.74 -24.12 -6.01
CA LYS A 23 7.17 -24.03 -4.66
C LYS A 23 8.02 -23.13 -3.77
N ALA A 24 9.35 -23.24 -3.87
CA ALA A 24 10.28 -22.40 -3.13
C ALA A 24 10.17 -20.93 -3.55
N GLU A 25 10.13 -20.65 -4.85
CA GLU A 25 9.93 -19.31 -5.42
C GLU A 25 8.63 -18.70 -4.93
N ARG A 26 7.52 -19.45 -5.00
CA ARG A 26 6.23 -18.97 -4.52
C ARG A 26 6.23 -18.66 -3.03
N ALA A 27 6.79 -19.53 -2.20
CA ALA A 27 6.87 -19.31 -0.76
C ALA A 27 7.71 -18.07 -0.43
N CYS A 28 8.81 -17.87 -1.15
CA CYS A 28 9.61 -16.66 -1.03
C CYS A 28 8.82 -15.41 -1.42
N VAL A 29 8.13 -15.42 -2.57
CA VAL A 29 7.31 -14.29 -3.05
C VAL A 29 6.18 -13.97 -2.10
N ALA A 30 5.42 -14.97 -1.66
CA ALA A 30 4.30 -14.82 -0.74
C ALA A 30 4.75 -14.28 0.62
N THR A 31 5.99 -14.59 1.02
CA THR A 31 6.55 -14.07 2.26
C THR A 31 7.27 -12.73 2.12
N GLY A 32 7.44 -12.24 0.89
CA GLY A 32 8.23 -11.05 0.59
C GLY A 32 9.72 -11.24 0.86
N PHE A 33 10.20 -12.48 0.71
CA PHE A 33 11.59 -12.91 0.89
C PHE A 33 12.18 -12.51 2.26
N ARG A 34 11.36 -12.50 3.31
CA ARG A 34 11.75 -12.04 4.65
C ARG A 34 12.75 -12.97 5.34
N SER A 35 12.51 -14.27 5.28
CA SER A 35 13.37 -15.30 5.86
C SER A 35 13.00 -16.68 5.33
N VAL A 36 13.94 -17.63 5.44
CA VAL A 36 13.68 -19.05 5.17
C VAL A 36 12.57 -19.56 6.07
N GLN A 37 12.62 -19.25 7.38
CA GLN A 37 11.61 -19.70 8.33
C GLN A 37 10.20 -19.27 7.92
N ALA A 38 10.02 -17.99 7.55
CA ALA A 38 8.71 -17.50 7.13
C ALA A 38 8.21 -18.24 5.87
N ALA A 39 9.10 -18.53 4.93
CA ALA A 39 8.77 -19.28 3.71
C ALA A 39 8.43 -20.75 4.02
N THR A 40 9.17 -21.40 4.92
CA THR A 40 8.88 -22.75 5.41
C THR A 40 7.55 -22.80 6.14
N ASP A 41 7.27 -21.85 7.04
CA ASP A 41 5.99 -21.77 7.77
C ASP A 41 4.82 -21.57 6.80
N TRP A 42 5.00 -20.71 5.79
CA TRP A 42 3.98 -20.50 4.73
C TRP A 42 3.71 -21.79 3.95
N LEU A 43 4.75 -22.57 3.65
CA LEU A 43 4.63 -23.87 2.96
C LEU A 43 3.90 -24.89 3.84
N LEU A 44 4.25 -24.99 5.13
CA LEU A 44 3.62 -25.91 6.08
C LEU A 44 2.14 -25.59 6.30
N GLN A 45 1.77 -24.31 6.36
CA GLN A 45 0.37 -23.89 6.51
C GLN A 45 -0.49 -24.20 5.26
N ARG A 46 0.13 -24.35 4.09
CA ARG A 46 -0.55 -24.58 2.81
C ARG A 46 -0.26 -25.96 2.22
N CYS A 47 0.24 -26.89 3.03
CA CYS A 47 0.84 -28.17 2.62
C CYS A 47 -0.04 -29.11 1.78
N SER A 48 -1.32 -28.80 1.57
CA SER A 48 -2.27 -29.69 0.90
C SER A 48 -3.13 -29.03 -0.19
N ASP A 49 -3.10 -27.71 -0.32
CA ASP A 49 -4.02 -27.00 -1.23
C ASP A 49 -3.25 -26.57 -2.50
N ASP A 50 -3.28 -27.41 -3.53
CA ASP A 50 -2.74 -27.12 -4.88
C ASP A 50 -3.53 -26.01 -5.61
N ARG A 51 -4.54 -25.42 -4.95
CA ARG A 51 -5.23 -24.23 -5.43
C ARG A 51 -4.22 -23.09 -5.53
N LEU A 52 -3.73 -22.89 -6.75
CA LEU A 52 -2.79 -21.86 -7.15
C LEU A 52 -3.33 -20.46 -6.81
N ILE A 53 -3.10 -19.99 -5.58
CA ILE A 53 -3.34 -18.60 -5.22
C ILE A 53 -2.37 -17.77 -6.05
N ARG A 54 -2.89 -17.06 -7.06
CA ARG A 54 -2.07 -16.16 -7.88
C ARG A 54 -1.76 -14.91 -7.07
N THR A 55 -0.48 -14.66 -6.89
CA THR A 55 0.00 -13.38 -6.35
C THR A 55 -0.20 -12.30 -7.40
N GLU A 56 -0.89 -11.24 -7.00
CA GLU A 56 -1.04 -10.02 -7.79
C GLU A 56 -0.24 -8.91 -7.14
N PHE A 57 0.24 -7.96 -7.95
CA PHE A 57 1.08 -6.86 -7.54
C PHE A 57 0.43 -5.52 -7.86
N ILE A 58 0.76 -4.50 -7.09
CA ILE A 58 0.36 -3.11 -7.33
C ILE A 58 1.49 -2.15 -6.95
N ILE A 59 1.68 -1.13 -7.79
CA ILE A 59 2.64 -0.05 -7.53
C ILE A 59 1.89 1.10 -6.87
N LEU A 60 2.35 1.47 -5.67
CA LEU A 60 1.79 2.57 -4.89
C LEU A 60 2.86 3.60 -4.58
N LEU A 61 2.46 4.87 -4.60
CA LEU A 61 3.26 5.98 -4.12
C LEU A 61 2.72 6.43 -2.76
N CYS A 62 3.46 6.11 -1.70
CA CYS A 62 3.08 6.33 -0.32
C CYS A 62 3.74 7.61 0.22
N PRO A 63 2.98 8.53 0.84
CA PRO A 63 3.57 9.68 1.51
C PRO A 63 4.28 9.26 2.80
N ASP A 64 4.97 10.21 3.42
CA ASP A 64 5.61 10.00 4.71
C ASP A 64 4.60 9.91 5.86
N LYS A 65 5.13 9.50 7.02
CA LYS A 65 4.35 9.37 8.25
C LYS A 65 3.70 10.70 8.64
N GLN A 66 4.37 11.83 8.41
CA GLN A 66 3.86 13.12 8.84
C GLN A 66 2.56 13.47 8.09
N LEU A 67 2.52 13.33 6.77
CA LEU A 67 1.29 13.58 6.02
C LEU A 67 0.19 12.57 6.41
N HIS A 68 0.54 11.32 6.72
CA HIS A 68 -0.45 10.36 7.26
C HIS A 68 -1.04 10.80 8.59
N GLU A 69 -0.24 11.32 9.51
CA GLU A 69 -0.70 11.84 10.80
C GLU A 69 -1.54 13.11 10.64
N GLU A 70 -1.17 14.01 9.72
CA GLU A 70 -1.96 15.21 9.38
C GLU A 70 -3.35 14.80 8.84
N ILE A 71 -3.41 13.83 7.93
CA ILE A 71 -4.69 13.29 7.42
C ILE A 71 -5.50 12.66 8.55
N ARG A 72 -4.88 11.88 9.43
CA ARG A 72 -5.56 11.24 10.57
C ARG A 72 -6.14 12.29 11.52
N THR A 73 -5.36 13.31 11.85
CA THR A 73 -5.75 14.42 12.73
C THR A 73 -6.90 15.20 12.10
N PHE A 74 -6.74 15.61 10.83
CA PHE A 74 -7.79 16.27 10.07
C PHE A 74 -9.09 15.48 10.07
N ASN A 75 -9.06 14.17 9.82
CA ASN A 75 -10.28 13.35 9.82
C ASN A 75 -10.96 13.32 11.19
N GLY A 76 -10.19 13.24 12.28
CA GLY A 76 -10.72 13.30 13.64
C GLY A 76 -11.34 14.65 13.98
N GLU A 77 -10.71 15.75 13.58
CA GLU A 77 -11.24 17.10 13.80
C GLU A 77 -12.43 17.41 12.90
N LEU A 78 -12.39 16.96 11.64
CA LEU A 78 -13.52 17.06 10.72
C LEU A 78 -14.75 16.33 11.26
N PHE A 79 -14.54 15.15 11.86
CA PHE A 79 -15.61 14.39 12.51
C PHE A 79 -16.24 15.18 13.66
N ARG A 80 -15.44 15.84 14.50
CA ARG A 80 -15.95 16.71 15.57
C ARG A 80 -16.61 17.97 15.03
N TYR A 81 -16.02 18.61 14.02
CA TYR A 81 -16.54 19.82 13.40
C TYR A 81 -17.91 19.60 12.74
N LEU A 82 -18.13 18.42 12.15
CA LEU A 82 -19.37 18.10 11.44
C LEU A 82 -20.42 17.34 12.27
N ALA A 83 -20.14 17.06 13.56
CA ALA A 83 -20.96 16.36 14.55
C ALA A 83 -22.44 16.06 14.16
N LYS A 84 -22.63 15.04 13.31
CA LYS A 84 -23.93 14.47 12.91
C LYS A 84 -24.00 12.95 13.15
N GLY A 85 -23.27 12.44 14.14
CA GLY A 85 -23.42 11.05 14.63
C GLY A 85 -23.11 9.93 13.62
N THR A 86 -22.65 10.23 12.41
CA THR A 86 -22.28 9.24 11.40
C THR A 86 -20.77 9.07 11.38
N THR A 87 -20.31 7.83 11.48
CA THR A 87 -18.89 7.46 11.47
C THR A 87 -18.24 7.91 10.17
N LEU A 88 -17.51 9.02 10.20
CA LEU A 88 -16.85 9.55 9.02
C LEU A 88 -15.57 8.82 8.79
N LEU A 89 -15.64 7.96 7.78
CA LEU A 89 -14.58 7.03 7.40
C LEU A 89 -14.25 6.14 8.58
N ASN A 90 -14.89 4.97 8.60
CA ASN A 90 -14.27 3.81 9.21
C ASN A 90 -12.77 3.83 8.87
N ASP A 91 -11.94 3.58 9.88
CA ASP A 91 -10.50 3.33 9.84
C ASP A 91 -10.02 2.44 8.67
N ARG A 92 -10.94 1.78 7.96
CA ARG A 92 -10.84 0.97 6.75
C ARG A 92 -10.09 1.58 5.53
N GLN A 93 -9.50 2.78 5.61
CA GLN A 93 -8.67 3.38 4.54
C GLN A 93 -7.21 3.64 4.96
N TYR A 94 -6.65 2.80 5.83
CA TYR A 94 -5.29 2.93 6.37
C TYR A 94 -4.19 3.16 5.31
N LEU A 95 -4.33 2.63 4.09
CA LEU A 95 -3.36 2.88 3.03
C LEU A 95 -3.74 4.12 2.21
N ARG A 96 -3.45 5.30 2.77
CA ARG A 96 -3.49 6.58 2.05
C ARG A 96 -2.27 6.66 1.11
N ALA A 97 -2.40 6.12 -0.09
CA ALA A 97 -1.35 6.14 -1.12
C ALA A 97 -1.94 6.41 -2.51
N PHE A 98 -1.16 7.01 -3.39
CA PHE A 98 -1.51 7.14 -4.79
C PHE A 98 -1.31 5.79 -5.50
N LYS A 99 -2.38 5.29 -6.13
CA LYS A 99 -2.30 4.09 -6.96
C LYS A 99 -1.71 4.48 -8.31
N LEU A 100 -0.58 3.87 -8.68
CA LEU A 100 0.05 4.13 -9.98
C LEU A 100 -0.32 3.07 -11.01
N SER A 101 -0.50 1.82 -10.58
CA SER A 101 -0.88 0.72 -11.46
C SER A 101 -2.25 0.13 -11.10
N SER A 102 -2.87 -0.52 -12.07
CA SER A 102 -3.83 -1.59 -11.80
C SER A 102 -3.11 -2.80 -11.20
N PHE A 103 -3.86 -3.79 -10.67
CA PHE A 103 -3.25 -5.05 -10.28
C PHE A 103 -2.71 -5.78 -11.50
N PHE A 104 -1.51 -6.34 -11.39
CA PHE A 104 -0.85 -7.11 -12.44
C PHE A 104 -0.19 -8.36 -11.85
N HIS A 105 0.10 -9.34 -12.69
CA HIS A 105 0.77 -10.57 -12.27
C HIS A 105 2.24 -10.53 -12.69
N ILE A 106 3.12 -10.98 -11.82
CA ILE A 106 4.54 -11.24 -12.12
C ILE A 106 4.75 -12.74 -11.86
N PRO A 107 5.31 -13.50 -12.80
CA PRO A 107 5.66 -14.90 -12.54
C PRO A 107 6.67 -14.99 -11.39
N ASP A 108 6.48 -15.93 -10.46
CA ASP A 108 7.24 -16.03 -9.21
C ASP A 108 8.76 -15.98 -9.44
N ARG A 109 9.26 -16.71 -10.44
CA ARG A 109 10.68 -16.72 -10.87
C ARG A 109 11.29 -15.36 -11.24
N HIS A 110 10.47 -14.39 -11.64
CA HIS A 110 10.94 -13.07 -12.10
C HIS A 110 10.79 -11.98 -11.04
N VAL A 111 10.09 -12.25 -9.94
CA VAL A 111 9.83 -11.24 -8.89
C VAL A 111 11.13 -10.65 -8.34
N HIS A 112 12.17 -11.48 -8.16
CA HIS A 112 13.50 -11.00 -7.74
C HIS A 112 14.13 -10.01 -8.74
N THR A 113 14.08 -10.31 -10.03
CA THR A 113 14.60 -9.43 -11.07
C THR A 113 13.80 -8.11 -11.11
N PHE A 114 12.49 -8.18 -10.90
CA PHE A 114 11.63 -7.00 -10.81
C PHE A 114 11.98 -6.13 -9.60
N HIS A 115 12.35 -6.73 -8.47
CA HIS A 115 12.87 -5.99 -7.31
C HIS A 115 14.11 -5.21 -7.64
N LYS A 116 15.10 -5.83 -8.29
CA LYS A 116 16.34 -5.14 -8.67
C LYS A 116 16.09 -3.97 -9.61
N VAL A 117 15.19 -4.13 -10.58
CA VAL A 117 14.80 -3.04 -11.47
C VAL A 117 14.09 -1.94 -10.70
N PHE A 118 13.17 -2.31 -9.80
CA PHE A 118 12.48 -1.34 -8.96
C PHE A 118 13.49 -0.52 -8.15
N ASP A 119 14.41 -1.19 -7.45
CA ASP A 119 15.44 -0.52 -6.63
C ASP A 119 16.35 0.38 -7.48
N SER A 120 16.74 -0.06 -8.68
CA SER A 120 17.55 0.73 -9.61
C SER A 120 16.85 2.00 -10.10
N VAL A 121 15.58 1.89 -10.51
CA VAL A 121 14.78 3.07 -10.89
C VAL A 121 14.61 3.99 -9.67
N MET A 122 14.44 3.44 -8.48
CA MET A 122 14.29 4.24 -7.27
C MET A 122 15.56 4.98 -6.87
N GLU A 123 16.74 4.39 -7.08
CA GLU A 123 18.01 5.06 -6.88
C GLU A 123 18.17 6.26 -7.83
N GLN A 124 17.80 6.09 -9.11
CA GLN A 124 17.84 7.16 -10.11
C GLN A 124 16.93 8.34 -9.74
N TYR A 125 15.75 8.07 -9.17
CA TYR A 125 14.74 9.10 -8.87
C TYR A 125 14.73 9.56 -7.40
N HIS A 126 15.65 9.05 -6.56
CA HIS A 126 15.65 9.30 -5.12
C HIS A 126 15.64 10.80 -4.73
N ARG A 127 16.36 11.63 -5.49
CA ARG A 127 16.40 13.09 -5.27
C ARG A 127 15.09 13.78 -5.65
N LEU A 128 14.44 13.33 -6.72
CA LEU A 128 13.19 13.90 -7.24
C LEU A 128 12.02 13.69 -6.25
N PHE A 129 11.96 12.51 -5.61
CA PHE A 129 10.94 12.19 -4.60
C PHE A 129 11.00 13.07 -3.34
N LYS A 130 12.13 13.72 -3.05
CA LYS A 130 12.33 14.54 -1.85
C LYS A 130 12.02 16.02 -2.04
N GLN A 131 12.02 16.51 -3.27
CA GLN A 131 12.04 17.97 -3.53
C GLN A 131 10.91 18.47 -4.43
N LEU A 132 10.28 17.61 -5.23
CA LEU A 132 9.37 18.07 -6.29
C LEU A 132 7.92 17.59 -6.16
N LEU A 133 7.65 16.59 -5.33
CA LEU A 133 6.31 16.01 -5.27
C LEU A 133 5.41 16.75 -4.29
N ARG A 134 4.52 17.55 -4.85
CA ARG A 134 3.55 18.40 -4.17
C ARG A 134 2.14 17.89 -4.36
N VAL A 135 1.29 18.21 -3.38
CA VAL A 135 -0.13 17.90 -3.42
C VAL A 135 -0.94 19.14 -3.15
N VAL A 136 -2.10 19.22 -3.77
CA VAL A 136 -3.05 20.31 -3.60
C VAL A 136 -4.37 19.77 -3.09
N LEU A 137 -5.05 20.58 -2.27
CA LEU A 137 -6.42 20.31 -1.86
C LEU A 137 -7.36 20.50 -3.06
N TYR A 138 -8.24 19.53 -3.24
CA TYR A 138 -9.24 19.52 -4.28
C TYR A 138 -10.58 19.05 -3.72
N THR A 139 -11.65 19.71 -4.11
CA THR A 139 -13.01 19.35 -3.70
C THR A 139 -13.89 19.14 -4.93
N THR A 140 -14.77 18.14 -4.85
CA THR A 140 -15.91 17.97 -5.75
C THR A 140 -17.20 18.12 -4.94
N ASN A 141 -18.36 17.83 -5.56
CA ASN A 141 -19.66 17.87 -4.87
C ASN A 141 -19.73 16.91 -3.68
N ASP A 142 -19.07 15.75 -3.78
CA ASP A 142 -19.16 14.70 -2.76
C ASP A 142 -17.84 14.38 -2.07
N TYR A 143 -16.70 14.90 -2.54
CA TYR A 143 -15.40 14.49 -2.04
C TYR A 143 -14.50 15.68 -1.72
N LEU A 144 -13.73 15.57 -0.65
CA LEU A 144 -12.53 16.37 -0.38
C LEU A 144 -11.32 15.46 -0.47
N MET A 145 -10.28 15.86 -1.19
CA MET A 145 -9.11 15.03 -1.45
C MET A 145 -7.84 15.84 -1.63
N LEU A 146 -6.69 15.18 -1.42
CA LEU A 146 -5.40 15.67 -1.90
C LEU A 146 -5.11 15.03 -3.26
N ILE A 147 -4.73 15.84 -4.23
CA ILE A 147 -4.32 15.37 -5.56
C ILE A 147 -2.90 15.87 -5.85
N PRO A 148 -2.11 15.14 -6.65
CA PRO A 148 -0.84 15.65 -7.14
C PRO A 148 -1.08 16.86 -8.06
N ASP A 149 -0.21 17.86 -7.95
CA ASP A 149 -0.20 18.97 -8.91
C ASP A 149 0.28 18.50 -10.30
N THR A 150 0.30 19.42 -11.27
CA THR A 150 0.63 19.08 -12.66
C THR A 150 2.06 18.56 -12.80
N GLU A 151 3.03 19.16 -12.12
CA GLU A 151 4.43 18.75 -12.18
C GLU A 151 4.62 17.37 -11.54
N THR A 152 4.04 17.15 -10.36
CA THR A 152 4.03 15.87 -9.65
C THR A 152 3.39 14.77 -10.51
N LYS A 153 2.27 15.05 -11.17
CA LYS A 153 1.64 14.11 -12.11
C LYS A 153 2.60 13.68 -13.22
N ASN A 154 3.29 14.62 -13.83
CA ASN A 154 4.23 14.33 -14.91
C ASN A 154 5.42 13.50 -14.43
N ILE A 155 6.02 13.85 -13.27
CA ILE A 155 7.13 13.09 -12.68
C ILE A 155 6.69 11.66 -12.36
N VAL A 156 5.54 11.49 -11.71
CA VAL A 156 5.00 10.19 -11.33
C VAL A 156 4.68 9.33 -12.57
N GLN A 157 4.12 9.94 -13.62
CA GLN A 157 3.85 9.26 -14.88
C GLN A 157 5.15 8.79 -15.55
N ASN A 158 6.18 9.64 -15.62
CA ASN A 158 7.49 9.28 -16.17
C ASN A 158 8.14 8.10 -15.43
N ILE A 159 8.05 8.08 -14.11
CA ILE A 159 8.55 6.98 -13.28
C ILE A 159 7.78 5.69 -13.56
N PHE A 160 6.45 5.78 -13.64
CA PHE A 160 5.61 4.64 -13.97
C PHE A 160 5.93 4.07 -15.36
N ASP A 161 6.07 4.93 -16.36
CA ASP A 161 6.38 4.52 -17.74
C ASP A 161 7.76 3.88 -17.84
N MET A 162 8.75 4.39 -17.11
CA MET A 162 10.07 3.77 -17.02
C MET A 162 10.01 2.38 -16.36
N LEU A 163 9.33 2.24 -15.22
CA LEU A 163 9.16 0.94 -14.57
C LEU A 163 8.44 -0.05 -15.47
N LYS A 164 7.37 0.38 -16.12
CA LYS A 164 6.62 -0.42 -17.08
C LYS A 164 7.54 -0.92 -18.20
N GLN A 165 8.28 -0.01 -18.85
CA GLN A 165 9.18 -0.37 -19.94
C GLN A 165 10.24 -1.38 -19.49
N GLN A 166 10.83 -1.21 -18.31
CA GLN A 166 11.84 -2.14 -17.80
C GLN A 166 11.25 -3.50 -17.41
N PHE A 167 10.05 -3.52 -16.83
CA PHE A 167 9.36 -4.76 -16.47
C PHE A 167 8.93 -5.56 -17.72
N GLU A 168 8.42 -4.88 -18.75
CA GLU A 168 8.04 -5.48 -20.05
C GLU A 168 9.27 -6.02 -20.82
N LYS A 169 10.46 -5.41 -20.65
CA LYS A 169 11.72 -5.94 -21.19
C LYS A 169 12.13 -7.28 -20.56
N ILE A 170 11.88 -7.47 -19.26
CA ILE A 170 12.23 -8.71 -18.55
C ILE A 170 11.22 -9.82 -18.89
N VAL A 171 9.93 -9.48 -18.87
CA VAL A 171 8.85 -10.43 -19.17
C VAL A 171 7.86 -9.77 -20.14
N PRO A 172 7.97 -10.04 -21.45
CA PRO A 172 7.10 -9.45 -22.47
C PRO A 172 5.59 -9.73 -22.28
N THR A 173 5.25 -10.77 -21.52
CA THR A 173 3.87 -11.14 -21.22
C THR A 173 3.27 -10.40 -20.01
N VAL A 174 4.08 -9.65 -19.25
CA VAL A 174 3.58 -8.84 -18.13
C VAL A 174 2.91 -7.58 -18.70
N SER A 175 1.64 -7.39 -18.40
CA SER A 175 0.89 -6.18 -18.78
C SER A 175 0.65 -5.31 -17.55
N ILE A 176 1.31 -4.15 -17.52
CA ILE A 176 1.16 -3.18 -16.43
C ILE A 176 0.38 -2.00 -16.95
N LEU A 177 -0.86 -1.90 -16.49
CA LEU A 177 -1.76 -0.83 -16.85
C LEU A 177 -1.73 0.27 -15.79
N PRO A 178 -1.81 1.54 -16.18
CA PRO A 178 -1.96 2.64 -15.22
C PRO A 178 -3.22 2.46 -14.38
N ALA A 179 -3.25 3.08 -13.21
CA ALA A 179 -4.45 3.09 -12.39
C ALA A 179 -5.60 3.80 -13.12
N LYS A 180 -6.79 3.16 -13.15
CA LYS A 180 -7.99 3.70 -13.83
C LYS A 180 -8.53 5.00 -13.23
N LYS A 181 -8.19 5.30 -11.97
CA LYS A 181 -8.56 6.54 -11.28
C LYS A 181 -7.30 7.37 -11.09
N LEU A 182 -7.41 8.68 -11.29
CA LEU A 182 -6.35 9.65 -11.00
C LEU A 182 -5.81 9.41 -9.58
N ALA A 183 -4.50 9.54 -9.40
CA ALA A 183 -3.86 9.51 -8.08
C ALA A 183 -4.54 10.55 -7.16
N HIS A 184 -5.25 10.11 -6.13
CA HIS A 184 -5.85 10.98 -5.12
C HIS A 184 -5.81 10.31 -3.75
N LEU A 185 -5.65 11.11 -2.70
CA LEU A 185 -5.89 10.72 -1.32
C LEU A 185 -7.22 11.32 -0.92
N THR A 186 -8.27 10.51 -0.91
CA THR A 186 -9.55 10.96 -0.35
C THR A 186 -9.33 11.36 1.10
N LEU A 187 -9.74 12.56 1.48
CA LEU A 187 -9.76 13.01 2.87
C LEU A 187 -11.13 12.72 3.47
N THR A 188 -12.21 13.06 2.75
CA THR A 188 -13.57 12.68 3.11
C THR A 188 -14.47 12.52 1.88
N HIS A 189 -15.60 11.85 2.07
CA HIS A 189 -16.62 11.63 1.05
C HIS A 189 -18.01 11.89 1.64
N GLY A 190 -19.02 11.97 0.76
CA GLY A 190 -20.40 12.25 1.15
C GLY A 190 -20.64 13.69 1.57
N LEU A 191 -19.87 14.65 1.06
CA LEU A 191 -20.07 16.08 1.35
C LEU A 191 -21.51 16.53 1.06
N SER A 192 -22.06 16.13 -0.08
CA SER A 192 -23.45 16.45 -0.42
C SER A 192 -24.44 15.50 0.25
N THR A 193 -24.10 14.21 0.38
CA THR A 193 -25.05 13.16 0.76
C THR A 193 -25.09 12.84 2.26
N LEU A 194 -23.93 12.75 2.93
CA LEU A 194 -23.83 12.46 4.36
C LEU A 194 -23.94 13.72 5.22
N PHE A 195 -23.41 14.83 4.72
CA PHE A 195 -23.36 16.07 5.49
C PHE A 195 -24.41 17.10 5.10
N ASN A 196 -25.00 16.94 3.92
CA ASN A 196 -25.89 17.93 3.30
C ASN A 196 -25.26 19.34 3.30
N LEU A 197 -23.95 19.43 2.99
CA LEU A 197 -23.21 20.68 3.01
C LEU A 197 -23.55 21.52 1.76
N PRO A 198 -24.13 22.72 1.91
CA PRO A 198 -24.36 23.65 0.81
C PRO A 198 -23.04 24.04 0.12
N THR A 199 -23.11 24.43 -1.16
CA THR A 199 -21.93 24.83 -1.94
C THR A 199 -21.10 25.92 -1.25
N ASP A 200 -21.75 26.87 -0.59
CA ASP A 200 -21.10 28.00 0.08
C ASP A 200 -20.27 27.58 1.30
N GLN A 201 -20.64 26.49 1.97
CA GLN A 201 -19.89 25.94 3.11
C GLN A 201 -18.69 25.08 2.67
N ARG A 202 -18.56 24.75 1.38
CA ARG A 202 -17.41 23.99 0.85
C ARG A 202 -16.14 24.84 0.80
N ALA A 203 -16.26 26.14 0.55
CA ALA A 203 -15.13 27.06 0.64
C ALA A 203 -14.58 27.12 2.08
N SER A 204 -15.46 27.15 3.08
CA SER A 204 -15.11 27.07 4.49
C SER A 204 -14.46 25.74 4.85
N LEU A 205 -14.91 24.62 4.27
CA LEU A 205 -14.27 23.32 4.47
C LEU A 205 -12.86 23.25 3.87
N LEU A 206 -12.63 23.86 2.71
CA LEU A 206 -11.29 23.98 2.14
C LEU A 206 -10.39 24.84 3.02
N GLN A 207 -10.90 25.95 3.56
CA GLN A 207 -10.16 26.78 4.52
C GLN A 207 -9.84 25.99 5.81
N PHE A 208 -10.82 25.25 6.34
CA PHE A 208 -10.61 24.37 7.49
C PHE A 208 -9.52 23.34 7.22
N ALA A 209 -9.55 22.66 6.07
CA ALA A 209 -8.51 21.71 5.70
C ALA A 209 -7.11 22.36 5.59
N ARG A 210 -7.02 23.59 5.07
CA ARG A 210 -5.74 24.34 4.99
C ARG A 210 -5.11 24.64 6.35
N LEU A 211 -5.89 24.60 7.45
CA LEU A 211 -5.32 24.74 8.80
C LEU A 211 -4.55 23.50 9.27
N TYR A 212 -4.79 22.34 8.66
CA TYR A 212 -4.18 21.06 9.05
C TYR A 212 -3.09 20.57 8.12
N PHE A 213 -3.07 21.06 6.88
CA PHE A 213 -2.09 20.65 5.88
C PHE A 213 -1.18 21.82 5.52
N ASP A 214 0.08 21.72 5.91
CA ASP A 214 1.15 22.53 5.32
C ASP A 214 1.52 21.92 3.96
N LEU A 215 0.90 22.45 2.89
CA LEU A 215 1.10 21.96 1.52
C LEU A 215 2.35 22.55 0.84
N ASP A 216 2.96 23.57 1.46
CA ASP A 216 4.17 24.21 0.94
C ASP A 216 5.44 23.48 1.42
N ARG A 217 5.34 22.69 2.51
CA ARG A 217 6.44 21.81 2.94
C ARG A 217 6.68 20.67 1.94
N PRO A 218 7.94 20.26 1.76
CA PRO A 218 8.23 19.05 1.00
C PRO A 218 7.72 17.82 1.75
N VAL A 219 6.83 17.06 1.11
CA VAL A 219 6.40 15.74 1.59
C VAL A 219 7.39 14.71 1.05
N ASN A 220 7.92 13.85 1.92
CA ASN A 220 8.72 12.74 1.45
C ASN A 220 7.80 11.65 0.91
N TRP A 221 8.06 11.18 -0.30
CA TRP A 221 7.30 10.07 -0.86
C TRP A 221 8.18 8.83 -1.02
N SER A 222 7.54 7.67 -0.94
CA SER A 222 8.15 6.36 -1.15
C SER A 222 7.34 5.58 -2.16
N LEU A 223 7.99 5.15 -3.24
CA LEU A 223 7.38 4.17 -4.13
C LEU A 223 7.48 2.80 -3.50
N ARG A 224 6.41 2.03 -3.57
CA ARG A 224 6.34 0.68 -2.98
C ARG A 224 5.65 -0.28 -3.93
N LEU A 225 6.21 -1.48 -4.03
CA LEU A 225 5.59 -2.61 -4.69
C LEU A 225 4.91 -3.46 -3.63
N TYR A 226 3.58 -3.58 -3.72
CA TYR A 226 2.81 -4.46 -2.84
C TYR A 226 2.40 -5.71 -3.58
N SER A 227 2.47 -6.86 -2.92
CA SER A 227 1.84 -8.10 -3.36
C SER A 227 0.54 -8.34 -2.60
N ARG A 228 -0.39 -9.06 -3.22
CA ARG A 228 -1.56 -9.62 -2.59
C ARG A 228 -1.84 -11.04 -3.03
N GLU A 229 -2.34 -11.84 -2.10
CA GLU A 229 -2.92 -13.14 -2.38
C GLU A 229 -4.43 -12.97 -2.60
N LYS A 230 -4.94 -13.42 -3.75
CA LYS A 230 -6.38 -13.43 -4.02
C LYS A 230 -6.97 -14.73 -3.47
N SER A 231 -7.35 -14.73 -2.18
CA SER A 231 -8.05 -15.86 -1.57
C SER A 231 -9.50 -15.95 -2.06
N SER A 232 -10.03 -17.17 -2.18
CA SER A 232 -11.46 -17.42 -2.48
C SER A 232 -12.40 -16.93 -1.37
N MET A 233 -11.88 -16.66 -0.16
CA MET A 233 -12.66 -16.25 1.01
C MET A 233 -12.84 -14.72 1.15
N ASN A 234 -12.70 -13.94 0.08
CA ASN A 234 -12.83 -12.46 0.13
C ASN A 234 -11.83 -11.73 1.05
N GLU A 235 -10.81 -12.41 1.56
CA GLU A 235 -9.75 -11.81 2.38
C GLU A 235 -8.56 -11.48 1.50
N THR A 236 -8.19 -10.19 1.41
CA THR A 236 -7.05 -9.77 0.60
C THR A 236 -5.92 -9.29 1.51
N VAL A 237 -4.81 -10.01 1.57
CA VAL A 237 -3.65 -9.58 2.35
C VAL A 237 -2.69 -8.81 1.46
N TYR A 238 -2.31 -7.60 1.84
CA TYR A 238 -1.31 -6.80 1.15
C TYR A 238 0.02 -6.83 1.92
N ARG A 239 1.11 -6.97 1.19
CA ARG A 239 2.46 -7.00 1.75
C ARG A 239 3.40 -6.12 0.95
N VAL A 240 4.18 -5.28 1.62
CA VAL A 240 5.28 -4.53 0.98
C VAL A 240 6.37 -5.52 0.60
N VAL A 241 6.75 -5.53 -0.67
CA VAL A 241 7.77 -6.43 -1.20
C VAL A 241 9.05 -5.66 -1.57
N SER A 242 8.94 -4.41 -2.03
CA SER A 242 10.05 -3.45 -2.11
C SER A 242 9.59 -2.03 -1.76
N SER A 243 10.51 -1.24 -1.20
CA SER A 243 10.30 0.12 -0.69
C SER A 243 11.58 0.94 -0.80
N THR A 244 11.45 2.24 -1.07
CA THR A 244 12.57 3.18 -1.24
C THR A 244 13.28 3.63 0.04
N LYS A 245 12.83 3.23 1.24
CA LYS A 245 13.47 3.51 2.54
C LYS A 245 13.38 2.30 3.48
N GLU A 246 14.43 2.07 4.27
CA GLU A 246 14.33 1.31 5.52
C GLU A 246 13.47 2.10 6.51
N THR A 247 12.22 1.67 6.69
CA THR A 247 11.41 2.12 7.81
C THR A 247 11.02 0.90 8.61
N THR A 248 11.46 0.86 9.85
CA THR A 248 10.99 -0.05 10.89
C THR A 248 9.47 0.08 10.97
N ILE A 249 8.75 -0.86 10.33
CA ILE A 249 7.45 -1.48 10.69
C ILE A 249 7.09 -2.37 9.50
N ASN A 250 7.55 -3.61 9.56
CA ASN A 250 7.24 -4.68 8.62
C ASN A 250 6.04 -5.48 9.12
N LYS A 251 4.82 -4.95 9.03
CA LYS A 251 3.61 -5.72 9.36
C LYS A 251 2.65 -5.70 8.16
N CYS A 252 2.26 -6.89 7.71
CA CYS A 252 1.39 -7.10 6.55
C CYS A 252 0.07 -6.34 6.76
N LEU A 253 -0.38 -5.59 5.76
CA LEU A 253 -1.67 -4.92 5.78
C LEU A 253 -2.73 -5.91 5.28
N LEU A 254 -3.42 -6.58 6.20
CA LEU A 254 -4.62 -7.34 5.88
C LEU A 254 -5.74 -6.35 5.46
N LEU A 255 -6.19 -6.42 4.22
CA LEU A 255 -7.39 -5.72 3.73
C LEU A 255 -8.46 -6.79 3.40
N LYS A 256 -9.23 -7.23 4.40
CA LYS A 256 -10.42 -8.07 4.13
C LYS A 256 -11.47 -7.26 3.37
N ALA A 257 -12.19 -7.90 2.45
CA ALA A 257 -13.25 -7.27 1.67
C ALA A 257 -14.55 -7.04 2.46
N ASN A 258 -14.63 -7.44 3.74
CA ASN A 258 -15.61 -6.94 4.71
C ASN A 258 -15.07 -7.19 6.12
N ASP A 259 -15.18 -6.17 6.97
CA ASP A 259 -14.84 -6.10 8.40
C ASP A 259 -13.36 -6.27 8.82
N LEU A 260 -12.91 -5.36 9.70
CA LEU A 260 -11.50 -5.08 9.98
C LEU A 260 -11.26 -5.15 11.50
N PHE A 261 -10.28 -5.95 11.91
CA PHE A 261 -9.63 -5.84 13.22
C PHE A 261 -8.12 -5.68 13.00
N MET A 262 -7.53 -4.67 13.65
CA MET A 262 -6.10 -4.67 13.95
C MET A 262 -5.86 -5.58 15.16
N VAL A 263 -4.81 -6.38 15.13
CA VAL A 263 -4.15 -6.86 16.35
C VAL A 263 -2.66 -6.62 16.19
N LEU A 264 -2.10 -5.85 17.11
CA LEU A 264 -0.71 -5.92 17.51
C LEU A 264 -0.71 -6.15 19.02
N ASP A 265 -0.22 -7.30 19.47
CA ASP A 265 0.50 -7.34 20.73
C ASP A 265 1.71 -8.28 20.63
N ASN A 266 2.81 -7.88 21.24
CA ASN A 266 4.02 -8.67 21.35
C ASN A 266 3.80 -9.69 22.47
N GLY A 267 3.57 -10.95 22.11
CA GLY A 267 3.77 -12.12 22.96
C GLY A 267 3.30 -12.01 24.42
N ARG A 268 2.03 -12.37 24.66
CA ARG A 268 1.64 -13.22 25.79
C ARG A 268 0.24 -13.76 25.53
N ILE A 269 0.11 -15.09 25.62
CA ILE A 269 -1.18 -15.73 25.79
C ILE A 269 -1.74 -15.20 27.11
N GLY A 270 -2.88 -14.54 27.05
CA GLY A 270 -3.64 -14.10 28.21
C GLY A 270 -5.12 -14.16 27.84
N GLU A 271 -5.79 -15.22 28.29
CA GLU A 271 -7.24 -15.24 28.42
C GLU A 271 -7.68 -14.08 29.33
N GLN A 272 -8.76 -13.40 28.97
CA GLN A 272 -9.73 -12.80 29.89
C GLN A 272 -10.95 -12.39 29.03
N GLU A 273 -12.00 -13.19 29.04
CA GLU A 273 -13.13 -13.19 29.99
C GLU A 273 -14.20 -12.18 29.61
N ASN A 274 -15.40 -12.75 29.39
CA ASN A 274 -16.67 -12.05 29.28
C ASN A 274 -16.87 -11.08 30.44
N VAL A 275 -17.29 -9.86 30.14
CA VAL A 275 -18.19 -9.13 31.03
C VAL A 275 -19.24 -8.42 30.18
N PHE A 276 -20.34 -9.13 29.94
CA PHE A 276 -21.67 -8.54 29.95
C PHE A 276 -22.20 -8.64 31.39
N GLY A 277 -22.84 -7.57 31.88
CA GLY A 277 -23.47 -7.45 33.19
C GLY A 277 -23.00 -6.16 33.87
N GLU A 278 -23.82 -5.14 34.12
CA GLU A 278 -25.28 -4.95 34.14
C GLU A 278 -25.65 -3.60 33.50
#